data_AF-A0A8T6C6F2-F1
#
_entry.id   AF-A0A8T6C6F2-F1
#
_cell.length_a   1.000
_cell.length_b   1.000
_cell.length_c   1.000
_cell.angle_alpha   90.00
_cell.angle_beta   90.00
_cell.angle_gamma   90.00
#
_symmetry.space_group_name_H-M   'P 1'
#
loop_
_entity.id
_entity.type
_entity.pdbx_description
1 polymer ?
#
loop_
_entity_poly.entity_id
_entity_poly.type
_entity_poly.pdbx_seq_one_letter_code
_entity_poly.pdbx_strand_id
1 'polypeptide(L)'
;MAPSHALRQAINGHIRERLAREGRLYGPVFQGERLVSRGYTNAEKALSGNYAAGDVVVFHRPYKRIGVEKGHERRVVGVDQGNREVLLGGGPDGTVRWKPGEIAGRRGGSEVYRVQGIDLRAGDRIRWTRNDKALGLVNSRTAEIVGVEDGKVSFRLEDGRTMELGEGDPQLRHLDHAWASTVHAFQGRTVDNVIAAMEATHPHLTTQKSFYVEISRARDRAELVTDDAKALKEQLEAVTGERIAALEAVEAGRAQDRQGTPDIGRDAHLADIAPIPPDLQQSREPRSESVRTPKGIDRDLGL
;
A
#
# COMPACT_ATOMS: atom_id res chain seq x y z
N MET A 1 -9.52 1.20 17.61
CA MET A 1 -8.41 0.87 16.70
C MET A 1 -8.92 -0.05 15.63
N ALA A 2 -8.41 0.13 14.41
CA ALA A 2 -8.80 -0.66 13.25
C ALA A 2 -7.56 -1.18 12.51
N PRO A 3 -7.55 -2.45 12.07
CA PRO A 3 -6.40 -3.10 11.43
C PRO A 3 -6.14 -2.58 10.02
N SER A 4 -7.17 -2.06 9.33
CA SER A 4 -7.08 -1.59 7.95
C SER A 4 -7.54 -0.13 7.80
N HIS A 5 -7.05 0.53 6.73
CA HIS A 5 -7.53 1.86 6.38
C HIS A 5 -9.01 1.86 5.99
N ALA A 6 -9.50 0.80 5.34
CA ALA A 6 -10.89 0.66 4.93
C ALA A 6 -11.83 0.56 6.15
N LEU A 7 -11.52 -0.34 7.09
CA LEU A 7 -12.31 -0.49 8.31
C LEU A 7 -12.28 0.78 9.17
N ARG A 8 -11.12 1.45 9.26
CA ARG A 8 -11.03 2.76 9.93
C ARG A 8 -11.95 3.79 9.29
N GLN A 9 -12.02 3.85 7.95
CA GLN A 9 -12.92 4.77 7.25
C GLN A 9 -14.39 4.45 7.52
N ALA A 10 -14.77 3.17 7.52
CA ALA A 10 -16.12 2.73 7.85
C ALA A 10 -16.52 3.11 9.28
N ILE A 11 -15.66 2.83 10.27
CA ILE A 11 -15.89 3.19 11.68
C ILE A 11 -16.04 4.71 11.84
N ASN A 12 -15.14 5.49 11.22
CA ASN A 12 -15.26 6.95 11.22
C ASN A 12 -16.61 7.40 10.64
N GLY A 13 -17.05 6.81 9.53
CA GLY A 13 -18.34 7.11 8.92
C GLY A 13 -19.52 6.86 9.87
N HIS A 14 -19.59 5.67 10.47
CA HIS A 14 -20.66 5.31 11.41
C HIS A 14 -20.68 6.21 12.65
N ILE A 15 -19.51 6.52 13.24
CA ILE A 15 -19.43 7.42 14.38
C ILE A 15 -19.97 8.81 14.01
N ARG A 16 -19.54 9.35 12.87
CA ARG A 16 -19.98 10.68 12.42
C ARG A 16 -21.47 10.72 12.13
N GLU A 17 -22.00 9.70 11.47
CA GLU A 17 -23.44 9.58 11.20
C GLU A 17 -24.25 9.60 12.50
N ARG A 18 -23.79 8.87 13.52
CA ARG A 18 -24.41 8.87 14.84
C ARG A 18 -24.32 10.22 15.53
N LEU A 19 -23.14 10.84 15.54
CA LEU A 19 -22.93 12.15 16.17
C LEU A 19 -23.73 13.25 15.48
N ALA A 20 -23.93 13.19 14.17
CA ALA A 20 -24.80 14.10 13.44
C ALA A 20 -26.28 13.92 13.87
N ARG A 21 -26.76 12.69 14.01
CA ARG A 21 -28.11 12.40 14.53
C ARG A 21 -28.32 12.90 15.96
N GLU A 22 -27.27 12.89 16.78
CA GLU A 22 -27.28 13.40 18.15
C GLU A 22 -27.07 14.93 18.24
N GLY A 23 -26.93 15.63 17.12
CA GLY A 23 -26.66 17.07 17.09
C GLY A 23 -25.26 17.47 17.58
N ARG A 24 -24.36 16.50 17.75
CA ARG A 24 -22.95 16.71 18.16
C ARG A 24 -22.03 17.07 17.01
N LEU A 25 -22.40 16.70 15.78
CA LEU A 25 -21.89 17.33 14.57
C LEU A 25 -22.95 18.30 14.04
N TYR A 26 -22.61 19.58 13.97
CA TYR A 26 -23.57 20.65 13.74
C TYR A 26 -23.01 21.72 12.80
N GLY A 27 -23.87 22.67 12.44
CA GLY A 27 -23.51 23.77 11.55
C GLY A 27 -23.40 23.36 10.08
N PRO A 28 -22.88 24.27 9.23
CA PRO A 28 -22.71 24.03 7.81
C PRO A 28 -21.62 22.97 7.55
N VAL A 29 -21.66 22.40 6.34
CA VAL A 29 -20.67 21.42 5.88
C VAL A 29 -19.63 22.10 5.02
N PHE A 30 -18.36 21.95 5.37
CA PHE A 30 -17.27 22.21 4.44
C PHE A 30 -17.06 20.97 3.60
N GLN A 31 -17.28 21.08 2.29
CA GLN A 31 -17.00 20.02 1.32
C GLN A 31 -15.63 20.27 0.70
N GLY A 32 -14.73 19.32 0.82
CA GLY A 32 -13.37 19.45 0.30
C GLY A 32 -12.81 18.16 -0.28
N GLU A 33 -11.59 18.26 -0.79
CA GLU A 33 -10.79 17.12 -1.20
C GLU A 33 -9.67 16.88 -0.19
N ARG A 34 -9.36 15.62 0.10
CA ARG A 34 -8.18 15.21 0.85
C ARG A 34 -7.27 14.31 0.02
N LEU A 35 -5.98 14.36 0.36
CA LEU A 35 -4.93 13.57 -0.25
C LEU A 35 -4.61 12.33 0.59
N VAL A 36 -4.87 11.16 0.02
CA VAL A 36 -4.60 9.86 0.63
C VAL A 36 -3.39 9.24 -0.07
N SER A 37 -2.29 9.04 0.66
CA SER A 37 -1.07 8.48 0.06
C SER A 37 -1.37 7.10 -0.54
N ARG A 38 -0.82 6.86 -1.73
CA ARG A 38 -0.82 5.54 -2.38
C ARG A 38 0.12 4.54 -1.70
N GLY A 39 1.00 5.00 -0.82
CA GLY A 39 1.94 4.15 -0.08
C GLY A 39 3.05 3.53 -0.94
N TYR A 40 3.28 4.05 -2.15
CA TYR A 40 4.27 3.49 -3.07
C TYR A 40 5.68 3.55 -2.48
N THR A 41 6.38 2.43 -2.60
CA THR A 41 7.83 2.35 -2.41
C THR A 41 8.54 3.24 -3.44
N ASN A 42 9.82 3.54 -3.20
CA ASN A 42 10.64 4.27 -4.17
C ASN A 42 10.68 3.55 -5.54
N ALA A 43 10.76 2.22 -5.55
CA ALA A 43 10.74 1.44 -6.78
C ALA A 43 9.40 1.58 -7.51
N GLU A 44 8.28 1.46 -6.80
CA GLU A 44 6.96 1.61 -7.39
C GLU A 44 6.70 3.02 -7.92
N LYS A 45 7.22 4.06 -7.25
CA LYS A 45 7.14 5.45 -7.75
C LYS A 45 7.85 5.62 -9.09
N ALA A 46 8.89 4.83 -9.39
CA ALA A 46 9.63 4.91 -10.65
C ALA A 46 8.87 4.32 -11.85
N LEU A 47 7.82 3.53 -11.61
CA LEU A 47 7.07 2.84 -12.67
C LEU A 47 5.85 3.65 -13.08
N SER A 48 5.81 4.13 -14.34
CA SER A 48 4.69 4.90 -14.88
C SER A 48 3.35 4.17 -14.78
N GLY A 49 3.35 2.85 -14.90
CA GLY A 49 2.13 2.05 -14.84
C GLY A 49 1.44 1.98 -13.48
N ASN A 50 2.10 2.45 -12.41
CA ASN A 50 1.49 2.54 -11.09
C ASN A 50 0.64 3.81 -10.91
N TYR A 51 0.68 4.76 -11.84
CA TYR A 51 -0.07 6.00 -11.77
C TYR A 51 -1.43 5.82 -12.44
N ALA A 52 -2.46 6.47 -11.90
CA ALA A 52 -3.79 6.52 -12.51
C ALA A 52 -4.22 7.97 -12.76
N ALA A 53 -5.04 8.18 -13.79
CA ALA A 53 -5.69 9.47 -13.99
C ALA A 53 -6.48 9.89 -12.73
N GLY A 54 -6.37 11.16 -12.36
CA GLY A 54 -6.93 11.72 -11.14
C GLY A 54 -6.02 11.67 -9.91
N ASP A 55 -4.93 10.86 -9.93
CA ASP A 55 -3.91 10.92 -8.87
C ASP A 55 -3.26 12.30 -8.81
N VAL A 56 -2.70 12.65 -7.66
CA VAL A 56 -1.94 13.88 -7.43
C VAL A 56 -0.51 13.53 -7.06
N VAL A 57 0.44 14.10 -7.79
CA VAL A 57 1.87 13.98 -7.50
C VAL A 57 2.34 15.25 -6.80
N VAL A 58 2.88 15.09 -5.61
CA VAL A 58 3.52 16.18 -4.86
C VAL A 58 5.03 16.05 -4.99
N PHE A 59 5.67 17.06 -5.56
CA PHE A 59 7.11 17.08 -5.77
C PHE A 59 7.82 17.65 -4.53
N HIS A 60 8.82 16.94 -4.01
CA HIS A 60 9.60 17.40 -2.85
C HIS A 60 10.94 18.01 -3.24
N ARG A 61 11.22 18.06 -4.55
CA ARG A 61 12.42 18.65 -5.14
C ARG A 61 12.02 19.45 -6.38
N PRO A 62 12.73 20.54 -6.69
CA PRO A 62 12.52 21.24 -7.95
C PRO A 62 12.96 20.36 -9.11
N TYR A 63 12.23 20.44 -10.21
CA TYR A 63 12.59 19.80 -11.46
C TYR A 63 12.29 20.73 -12.64
N LYS A 64 13.34 21.49 -12.98
CA LYS A 64 13.30 22.59 -13.96
C LYS A 64 12.79 22.15 -15.33
N ARG A 65 13.15 20.94 -15.79
CA ARG A 65 12.77 20.42 -17.11
C ARG A 65 11.25 20.38 -17.33
N ILE A 66 10.48 20.25 -16.24
CA ILE A 66 9.01 20.21 -16.29
C ILE A 66 8.36 21.38 -15.53
N GLY A 67 9.15 22.39 -15.16
CA GLY A 67 8.64 23.58 -14.46
C GLY A 67 7.95 23.27 -13.12
N VAL A 68 8.51 22.34 -12.33
CA VAL A 68 8.01 22.08 -10.97
C VAL A 68 9.00 22.55 -9.91
N GLU A 69 8.47 23.12 -8.84
CA GLU A 69 9.22 23.53 -7.67
C GLU A 69 9.00 22.55 -6.51
N LYS A 70 9.74 22.75 -5.43
CA LYS A 70 9.51 22.00 -4.20
C LYS A 70 8.15 22.38 -3.62
N GLY A 71 7.32 21.37 -3.37
CA GLY A 71 5.96 21.54 -2.86
C GLY A 71 4.90 21.60 -3.94
N HIS A 72 5.28 21.72 -5.23
CA HIS A 72 4.30 21.74 -6.31
C HIS A 72 3.51 20.44 -6.37
N GLU A 73 2.21 20.59 -6.62
CA GLU A 73 1.30 19.51 -6.86
C GLU A 73 0.89 19.51 -8.33
N ARG A 74 0.82 18.33 -8.93
CA ARG A 74 0.34 18.15 -10.30
C ARG A 74 -0.63 16.98 -10.33
N ARG A 75 -1.79 17.18 -10.96
CA ARG A 75 -2.76 16.09 -11.17
C ARG A 75 -2.35 15.26 -12.37
N VAL A 76 -2.42 13.95 -12.27
CA VAL A 76 -2.22 13.01 -13.37
C VAL A 76 -3.46 13.06 -14.27
N VAL A 77 -3.26 13.38 -15.55
CA VAL A 77 -4.33 13.38 -16.57
C VAL A 77 -4.31 12.10 -17.40
N GLY A 78 -3.19 11.38 -17.44
CA GLY A 78 -3.05 10.12 -18.15
C GLY A 78 -1.68 9.49 -17.98
N VAL A 79 -1.51 8.29 -18.57
CA VAL A 79 -0.25 7.55 -18.58
C VAL A 79 -0.01 7.02 -19.99
N ASP A 80 1.17 7.30 -20.52
CA ASP A 80 1.67 6.72 -21.77
C ASP A 80 2.64 5.58 -21.40
N GLN A 81 2.13 4.36 -21.48
CA GLN A 81 2.91 3.15 -21.15
C GLN A 81 4.00 2.86 -22.19
N GLY A 82 3.79 3.25 -23.45
CA GLY A 82 4.76 3.02 -24.53
C GLY A 82 6.04 3.83 -24.31
N ASN A 83 5.87 5.10 -23.92
CA ASN A 83 6.99 6.00 -23.64
C ASN A 83 7.43 6.01 -22.16
N ARG A 84 6.74 5.26 -21.29
CA ARG A 84 6.92 5.24 -19.83
C ARG A 84 6.78 6.63 -19.20
N GLU A 85 5.80 7.37 -19.68
CA GLU A 85 5.52 8.75 -19.29
C GLU A 85 4.20 8.87 -18.52
N VAL A 86 4.17 9.76 -17.55
CA VAL A 86 2.97 10.20 -16.85
C VAL A 86 2.66 11.60 -17.34
N LEU A 87 1.42 11.80 -17.78
CA LEU A 87 0.91 13.08 -18.24
C LEU A 87 0.36 13.84 -17.04
N LEU A 88 0.94 14.99 -16.75
CA LEU A 88 0.60 15.85 -15.62
C LEU A 88 -0.12 17.10 -16.12
N GLY A 89 -1.18 17.53 -15.44
CA GLY A 89 -1.91 18.75 -15.79
C GLY A 89 -1.08 20.03 -15.58
N GLY A 90 -1.33 21.01 -16.45
CA GLY A 90 -0.71 22.34 -16.46
C GLY A 90 0.49 22.46 -17.40
N GLY A 91 1.24 23.55 -17.27
CA GLY A 91 2.25 23.95 -18.27
C GLY A 91 1.64 24.74 -19.43
N PRO A 92 2.45 25.22 -20.39
CA PRO A 92 1.98 26.10 -21.47
C PRO A 92 0.87 25.48 -22.32
N ASP A 93 0.99 24.18 -22.64
CA ASP A 93 0.05 23.44 -23.48
C ASP A 93 -1.02 22.69 -22.67
N GLY A 94 -1.15 22.99 -21.37
CA GLY A 94 -2.09 22.35 -20.45
C GLY A 94 -1.71 20.93 -19.99
N THR A 95 -0.70 20.30 -20.59
CA THR A 95 -0.13 19.02 -20.15
C THR A 95 1.40 19.04 -20.17
N VAL A 96 2.00 18.42 -19.16
CA VAL A 96 3.44 18.22 -18.97
C VAL A 96 3.75 16.72 -18.98
N ARG A 97 4.69 16.31 -19.82
CA ARG A 97 5.18 14.92 -19.87
C ARG A 97 6.28 14.71 -18.84
N TRP A 98 6.13 13.68 -18.02
CA TRP A 98 7.08 13.38 -16.96
C TRP A 98 7.44 11.89 -16.96
N LYS A 99 8.74 11.57 -16.86
CA LYS A 99 9.24 10.20 -16.69
C LYS A 99 9.52 9.92 -15.21
N PRO A 100 8.67 9.13 -14.51
CA PRO A 100 8.87 8.90 -13.07
C PRO A 100 10.19 8.20 -12.76
N GLY A 101 10.68 7.34 -13.66
CA GLY A 101 11.93 6.60 -13.50
C GLY A 101 13.18 7.46 -13.27
N GLU A 102 13.17 8.73 -13.67
CA GLU A 102 14.33 9.61 -13.47
C GLU A 102 14.44 10.17 -12.05
N ILE A 103 13.30 10.46 -11.41
CA ILE A 103 13.24 11.28 -10.17
C ILE A 103 12.30 10.72 -9.11
N ALA A 104 11.14 10.16 -9.49
CA ALA A 104 10.12 9.73 -8.53
C ALA A 104 10.65 8.65 -7.59
N GLY A 105 11.50 7.76 -8.10
CA GLY A 105 12.14 6.70 -7.32
C GLY A 105 13.37 7.12 -6.53
N ARG A 106 13.82 8.38 -6.64
CA ARG A 106 14.87 8.89 -5.76
C ARG A 106 14.27 9.12 -4.38
N ARG A 107 15.03 8.82 -3.32
CA ARG A 107 14.59 9.03 -1.94
C ARG A 107 14.15 10.48 -1.71
N GLY A 108 12.87 10.67 -1.39
CA GLY A 108 12.27 11.99 -1.21
C GLY A 108 12.19 12.83 -2.49
N GLY A 109 11.98 12.20 -3.65
CA GLY A 109 11.74 12.89 -4.92
C GLY A 109 10.29 13.39 -5.05
N SER A 110 9.33 12.50 -4.80
CA SER A 110 7.90 12.80 -4.83
C SER A 110 7.09 11.89 -3.91
N GLU A 111 5.83 12.25 -3.71
CA GLU A 111 4.79 11.43 -3.08
C GLU A 111 3.56 11.40 -3.98
N VAL A 112 2.86 10.27 -4.02
CA VAL A 112 1.70 10.07 -4.90
C VAL A 112 0.47 9.85 -4.04
N TYR A 113 -0.58 10.60 -4.34
CA TYR A 113 -1.83 10.60 -3.58
C TYR A 113 -3.01 10.29 -4.48
N ARG A 114 -3.96 9.54 -3.94
CA ARG A 114 -5.33 9.51 -4.44
C ARG A 114 -6.10 10.66 -3.82
N VAL A 115 -6.90 11.33 -4.63
CA VAL A 115 -7.86 12.33 -4.17
C VAL A 115 -9.13 11.64 -3.68
N GLN A 116 -9.62 12.03 -2.51
CA GLN A 116 -10.91 11.58 -1.97
C GLN A 116 -11.69 12.77 -1.43
N GLY A 117 -13.01 12.75 -1.56
CA GLY A 117 -13.87 13.74 -0.90
C GLY A 117 -13.76 13.64 0.63
N ILE A 118 -13.94 14.76 1.29
CA ILE A 118 -14.11 14.83 2.74
C ILE A 118 -15.10 15.94 3.10
N ASP A 119 -16.02 15.59 3.99
CA ASP A 119 -16.98 16.53 4.56
C ASP A 119 -16.55 16.84 5.98
N LEU A 120 -16.43 18.11 6.33
CA LEU A 120 -16.06 18.58 7.67
C LEU A 120 -17.20 19.40 8.28
N ARG A 121 -17.45 19.21 9.58
CA ARG A 121 -18.46 19.95 10.35
C ARG A 121 -17.92 20.35 11.71
N ALA A 122 -18.55 21.34 12.35
CA ALA A 122 -18.27 21.63 13.75
C ALA A 122 -18.57 20.40 14.62
N GLY A 123 -17.70 20.14 15.59
CA GLY A 123 -17.70 18.94 16.44
C GLY A 123 -16.88 17.76 15.88
N ASP A 124 -16.41 17.82 14.62
CA ASP A 124 -15.57 16.75 14.07
C ASP A 124 -14.20 16.69 14.74
N ARG A 125 -13.68 15.47 14.92
CA ARG A 125 -12.28 15.23 15.25
C ARG A 125 -11.50 14.86 14.00
N ILE A 126 -10.38 15.53 13.78
CA ILE A 126 -9.47 15.26 12.67
C ILE A 126 -8.06 14.96 13.18
N ARG A 127 -7.23 14.41 12.30
CA ARG A 127 -5.78 14.31 12.46
C ARG A 127 -5.12 14.93 11.25
N TRP A 128 -3.96 15.54 11.47
CA TRP A 128 -3.10 15.98 10.37
C TRP A 128 -2.41 14.78 9.73
N THR A 129 -2.30 14.76 8.40
CA THR A 129 -1.59 13.72 7.64
C THR A 129 -0.22 14.19 7.15
N ARG A 130 0.09 15.48 7.37
CA ARG A 130 1.35 16.12 6.99
C ARG A 130 1.75 17.16 8.04
N ASN A 131 3.07 17.29 8.23
CA ASN A 131 3.63 18.33 9.07
C ASN A 131 3.58 19.69 8.36
N ASP A 132 3.30 20.75 9.12
CA ASP A 132 3.49 22.13 8.71
C ASP A 132 4.20 22.89 9.84
N LYS A 133 5.46 23.28 9.63
CA LYS A 133 6.23 23.93 10.70
C LYS A 133 5.77 25.35 10.99
N ALA A 134 5.26 26.08 10.00
CA ALA A 134 4.83 27.46 10.17
C ALA A 134 3.57 27.53 11.03
N LEU A 135 2.66 26.56 10.84
CA LEU A 135 1.41 26.45 11.59
C LEU A 135 1.54 25.66 12.91
N GLY A 136 2.71 25.04 13.18
CA GLY A 136 2.86 24.10 14.31
C GLY A 136 2.13 22.76 14.12
N LEU A 137 1.86 22.45 12.85
CA LEU A 137 1.35 21.25 12.20
C LEU A 137 2.17 20.00 12.47
N VAL A 138 1.69 19.03 13.26
CA VAL A 138 2.39 17.75 13.41
C VAL A 138 1.50 16.59 12.96
N ASN A 139 2.03 15.76 12.08
CA ASN A 139 1.39 14.55 11.58
C ASN A 139 0.92 13.66 12.74
N SER A 140 -0.26 13.09 12.58
CA SER A 140 -0.97 12.30 13.59
C SER A 140 -1.43 13.04 14.84
N ARG A 141 -1.09 14.33 15.06
CA ARG A 141 -1.77 15.13 16.09
C ARG A 141 -3.21 15.37 15.68
N THR A 142 -4.08 15.36 16.68
CA THR A 142 -5.50 15.59 16.49
C THR A 142 -5.87 17.06 16.70
N ALA A 143 -7.01 17.43 16.14
CA ALA A 143 -7.67 18.70 16.40
C ALA A 143 -9.19 18.48 16.34
N GLU A 144 -9.92 19.38 17.00
CA GLU A 144 -11.36 19.47 16.91
C GLU A 144 -11.74 20.61 15.98
N ILE A 145 -12.71 20.39 15.10
CA ILE A 145 -13.31 21.46 14.31
C ILE A 145 -14.34 22.16 15.18
N VAL A 146 -14.12 23.44 15.45
CA VAL A 146 -15.01 24.25 16.31
C VAL A 146 -16.01 25.06 15.50
N GLY A 147 -15.74 25.26 14.20
CA GLY A 147 -16.62 26.03 13.33
C GLY A 147 -16.29 25.85 11.86
N VAL A 148 -17.30 26.02 11.03
CA VAL A 148 -17.20 26.15 9.58
C VAL A 148 -18.04 27.35 9.20
N GLU A 149 -17.45 28.33 8.51
CA GLU A 149 -18.14 29.57 8.12
C GLU A 149 -17.43 30.17 6.89
N ASP A 150 -18.19 30.62 5.89
CA ASP A 150 -17.67 31.30 4.69
C ASP A 150 -16.48 30.60 4.00
N GLY A 151 -16.56 29.27 3.85
CA GLY A 151 -15.50 28.47 3.22
C GLY A 151 -14.25 28.27 4.09
N LYS A 152 -14.27 28.76 5.33
CA LYS A 152 -13.18 28.60 6.30
C LYS A 152 -13.51 27.55 7.33
N VAL A 153 -12.47 26.91 7.86
CA VAL A 153 -12.58 25.88 8.90
C VAL A 153 -11.75 26.32 10.10
N SER A 154 -12.42 26.41 11.25
CA SER A 154 -11.80 26.76 12.53
C SER A 154 -11.52 25.50 13.34
N PHE A 155 -10.30 25.41 13.87
CA PHE A 155 -9.80 24.27 14.61
C PHE A 155 -9.37 24.66 16.02
N ARG A 156 -9.60 23.78 16.99
CA ARG A 156 -8.99 23.79 18.32
C ARG A 156 -7.97 22.65 18.40
N LEU A 157 -6.71 23.00 18.62
CA LEU A 157 -5.60 22.07 18.73
C LEU A 157 -5.52 21.41 20.11
N GLU A 158 -4.77 20.30 20.20
CA GLU A 158 -4.48 19.61 21.47
C GLU A 158 -3.81 20.51 22.53
N ASP A 159 -3.07 21.54 22.10
CA ASP A 159 -2.42 22.52 22.99
C ASP A 159 -3.33 23.69 23.39
N GLY A 160 -4.61 23.64 23.01
CA GLY A 160 -5.62 24.66 23.31
C GLY A 160 -5.62 25.85 22.36
N ARG A 161 -4.64 25.99 21.46
CA ARG A 161 -4.64 27.07 20.46
C ARG A 161 -5.77 26.88 19.46
N THR A 162 -6.33 27.99 19.00
CA THR A 162 -7.27 28.02 17.88
C THR A 162 -6.59 28.50 16.61
N MET A 163 -6.96 27.94 15.47
CA MET A 163 -6.51 28.39 14.15
C MET A 163 -7.68 28.34 13.16
N GLU A 164 -7.60 29.16 12.12
CA GLU A 164 -8.53 29.16 11.00
C GLU A 164 -7.74 28.88 9.72
N LEU A 165 -8.26 28.00 8.86
CA LEU A 165 -7.74 27.77 7.52
C LEU A 165 -8.83 28.16 6.52
N GLY A 166 -8.45 29.00 5.55
CA GLY A 166 -9.35 29.44 4.49
C GLY A 166 -9.51 28.42 3.37
N GLU A 167 -10.51 28.64 2.53
CA GLU A 167 -10.69 27.87 1.31
C GLU A 167 -9.41 27.89 0.46
N GLY A 168 -9.00 26.71 -0.03
CA GLY A 168 -7.78 26.56 -0.82
C GLY A 168 -6.49 26.44 -0.02
N ASP A 169 -6.52 26.53 1.31
CA ASP A 169 -5.34 26.23 2.13
C ASP A 169 -4.89 24.77 1.89
N PRO A 170 -3.62 24.52 1.49
CA PRO A 170 -3.14 23.17 1.19
C PRO A 170 -3.31 22.19 2.35
N GLN A 171 -3.28 22.67 3.59
CA GLN A 171 -3.37 21.85 4.78
C GLN A 171 -4.78 21.27 4.99
N LEU A 172 -5.83 21.89 4.43
CA LEU A 172 -7.19 21.32 4.41
C LEU A 172 -7.28 20.02 3.57
N ARG A 173 -6.30 19.79 2.69
CA ARG A 173 -6.18 18.55 1.91
C ARG A 173 -5.30 17.50 2.60
N HIS A 174 -4.62 17.88 3.69
CA HIS A 174 -3.73 17.02 4.46
C HIS A 174 -4.27 16.71 5.86
N LEU A 175 -5.53 16.27 5.91
CA LEU A 175 -6.21 15.84 7.12
C LEU A 175 -7.08 14.60 6.86
N ASP A 176 -7.52 13.97 7.95
CA ASP A 176 -8.43 12.82 7.92
C ASP A 176 -9.23 12.80 9.23
N HIS A 177 -10.41 12.17 9.25
CA HIS A 177 -11.17 12.00 10.48
C HIS A 177 -10.41 11.11 11.49
N ALA A 178 -10.51 11.47 12.75
CA ALA A 178 -9.74 10.89 13.85
C ALA A 178 -10.60 10.31 14.98
N TRP A 179 -11.80 9.81 14.65
CA TRP A 179 -12.62 9.05 15.61
C TRP A 179 -12.08 7.63 15.81
N ALA A 180 -11.51 7.04 14.75
CA ALA A 180 -10.78 5.79 14.77
C ALA A 180 -9.38 5.99 14.19
N SER A 181 -8.44 5.15 14.63
CA SER A 181 -7.06 5.12 14.15
C SER A 181 -6.58 3.70 13.91
N THR A 182 -5.58 3.57 13.04
CA THR A 182 -4.78 2.35 12.93
C THR A 182 -3.73 2.30 14.03
N VAL A 183 -3.25 1.09 14.32
CA VAL A 183 -2.26 0.78 15.36
C VAL A 183 -0.94 1.51 15.13
N HIS A 184 -0.46 1.50 13.87
CA HIS A 184 0.79 2.17 13.49
C HIS A 184 0.73 3.69 13.66
N ALA A 185 -0.44 4.31 13.44
CA ALA A 185 -0.60 5.75 13.60
C ALA A 185 -0.57 6.21 15.07
N PHE A 186 -0.68 5.28 16.02
CA PHE A 186 -0.65 5.53 17.47
C PHE A 186 0.67 5.15 18.16
N GLN A 187 1.69 4.71 17.41
CA GLN A 187 2.93 4.21 17.99
C GLN A 187 3.61 5.29 18.88
N GLY A 188 3.68 5.00 20.19
CA GLY A 188 4.31 5.88 21.19
C GLY A 188 3.33 6.69 22.06
N ARG A 189 2.02 6.56 21.87
CA ARG A 189 1.00 7.14 22.77
C ARG A 189 0.30 6.04 23.57
N THR A 190 0.22 6.20 24.88
CA THR A 190 -0.65 5.40 25.74
C THR A 190 -2.03 6.05 25.76
N VAL A 191 -3.08 5.25 25.60
CA VAL A 191 -4.47 5.69 25.76
C VAL A 191 -5.08 4.98 26.95
N ASP A 192 -5.94 5.66 27.70
CA ASP A 192 -6.57 5.08 28.89
C ASP A 192 -7.40 3.86 28.51
N ASN A 193 -8.18 3.97 27.44
CA ASN A 193 -9.08 2.94 26.97
C ASN A 193 -8.92 2.65 25.48
N VAL A 194 -8.99 1.38 25.10
CA VAL A 194 -8.97 0.92 23.71
C VAL A 194 -10.22 0.10 23.41
N ILE A 195 -10.88 0.41 22.30
CA ILE A 195 -11.79 -0.52 21.61
C ILE A 195 -11.07 -0.92 20.32
N ALA A 196 -10.64 -2.17 20.18
CA ALA A 196 -9.98 -2.72 19.01
C ALA A 196 -10.98 -3.55 18.21
N ALA A 197 -11.01 -3.38 16.88
CA ALA A 197 -11.79 -4.22 16.00
C ALA A 197 -10.84 -5.17 15.27
N MET A 198 -11.06 -6.48 15.32
CA MET A 198 -10.22 -7.45 14.63
C MET A 198 -11.11 -8.55 14.04
N GLU A 199 -11.03 -8.74 12.72
CA GLU A 199 -11.85 -9.71 11.99
C GLU A 199 -11.10 -11.04 11.89
N ALA A 200 -11.76 -12.15 12.23
CA ALA A 200 -11.17 -13.49 12.16
C ALA A 200 -10.73 -13.86 10.73
N THR A 201 -11.44 -13.36 9.73
CA THR A 201 -11.28 -13.71 8.31
C THR A 201 -10.18 -12.95 7.56
N HIS A 202 -9.41 -12.08 8.24
CA HIS A 202 -8.32 -11.30 7.62
C HIS A 202 -6.92 -11.86 7.97
N PRO A 203 -6.43 -12.92 7.31
CA PRO A 203 -5.28 -13.70 7.79
C PRO A 203 -3.96 -12.93 7.89
N HIS A 204 -3.79 -11.86 7.10
CA HIS A 204 -2.56 -11.05 7.10
C HIS A 204 -2.57 -9.89 8.07
N LEU A 205 -3.74 -9.51 8.60
CA LEU A 205 -3.89 -8.42 9.58
C LEU A 205 -4.24 -8.95 10.97
N THR A 206 -4.76 -10.18 11.04
CA THR A 206 -5.15 -10.89 12.26
C THR A 206 -4.06 -11.89 12.61
N THR A 207 -3.13 -11.42 13.43
CA THR A 207 -1.96 -12.17 13.89
C THR A 207 -1.80 -11.98 15.40
N GLN A 208 -1.15 -12.92 16.08
CA GLN A 208 -0.87 -12.80 17.50
C GLN A 208 -0.12 -11.49 17.82
N LYS A 209 0.82 -11.09 16.95
CA LYS A 209 1.54 -9.82 17.07
C LYS A 209 0.64 -8.60 16.94
N SER A 210 -0.25 -8.54 15.94
CA SER A 210 -1.15 -7.39 15.77
C SER A 210 -2.13 -7.28 16.93
N PHE A 211 -2.70 -8.40 17.37
CA PHE A 211 -3.53 -8.49 18.58
C PHE A 211 -2.81 -7.96 19.83
N TYR A 212 -1.59 -8.42 20.09
CA TYR A 212 -0.79 -7.96 21.22
C TYR A 212 -0.55 -6.46 21.16
N VAL A 213 -0.16 -5.93 20.00
CA VAL A 213 0.10 -4.49 19.84
C VAL A 213 -1.18 -3.68 20.01
N GLU A 214 -2.35 -4.17 19.60
CA GLU A 214 -3.63 -3.49 19.81
C GLU A 214 -4.02 -3.39 21.29
N ILE A 215 -3.98 -4.51 22.01
CA ILE A 215 -4.42 -4.55 23.40
C ILE A 215 -3.44 -3.85 24.33
N SER A 216 -2.13 -3.99 24.08
CA SER A 216 -1.08 -3.38 24.91
C SER A 216 -1.04 -1.84 24.87
N ARG A 217 -1.84 -1.18 24.02
CA ARG A 217 -1.96 0.30 24.04
C ARG A 217 -2.85 0.82 25.16
N ALA A 218 -3.74 0.00 25.69
CA ALA A 218 -4.63 0.38 26.78
C ALA A 218 -3.87 0.46 28.10
N ARG A 219 -4.05 1.56 28.84
CA ARG A 219 -3.58 1.68 30.22
C ARG A 219 -4.55 0.99 31.19
N ASP A 220 -5.84 1.21 31.00
CA ASP A 220 -6.86 0.86 31.98
C ASP A 220 -7.79 -0.25 31.45
N ARG A 221 -8.37 -0.07 30.25
CA ARG A 221 -9.32 -1.05 29.67
C ARG A 221 -9.10 -1.28 28.19
N ALA A 222 -9.10 -2.56 27.79
CA ALA A 222 -9.16 -2.98 26.39
C ALA A 222 -10.44 -3.77 26.13
N GLU A 223 -11.11 -3.47 25.02
CA GLU A 223 -12.26 -4.20 24.49
C GLU A 223 -11.96 -4.62 23.07
N LEU A 224 -12.22 -5.88 22.73
CA LEU A 224 -12.02 -6.44 21.40
C LEU A 224 -13.38 -6.75 20.77
N VAL A 225 -13.61 -6.19 19.59
CA VAL A 225 -14.79 -6.44 18.77
C VAL A 225 -14.36 -7.32 17.60
N THR A 226 -15.05 -8.43 17.41
CA THR A 226 -14.77 -9.42 16.36
C THR A 226 -16.06 -9.92 15.74
N ASP A 227 -15.98 -10.39 14.50
CA ASP A 227 -17.06 -11.06 13.78
C ASP A 227 -17.34 -12.46 14.35
N ASP A 228 -16.29 -13.21 14.69
CA ASP A 228 -16.39 -14.54 15.32
C ASP A 228 -15.26 -14.73 16.33
N ALA A 229 -15.61 -14.88 17.61
CA ALA A 229 -14.63 -15.04 18.69
C ALA A 229 -13.89 -16.38 18.66
N LYS A 230 -14.55 -17.45 18.20
CA LYS A 230 -13.94 -18.78 18.12
C LYS A 230 -12.95 -18.83 16.96
N ALA A 231 -13.37 -18.39 15.78
CA ALA A 231 -12.51 -18.35 14.61
C ALA A 231 -11.31 -17.41 14.83
N LEU A 232 -11.53 -16.28 15.51
CA LEU A 232 -10.45 -15.37 15.86
C LEU A 232 -9.39 -16.03 16.75
N LYS A 233 -9.84 -16.77 17.77
CA LYS A 233 -8.94 -17.50 18.67
C LYS A 233 -8.10 -18.52 17.90
N GLU A 234 -8.74 -19.36 17.08
CA GLU A 234 -8.05 -20.37 16.26
C GLU A 234 -7.01 -19.72 15.33
N GLN A 235 -7.37 -18.60 14.69
CA GLN A 235 -6.47 -17.84 13.83
C GLN A 235 -5.26 -17.27 14.58
N LEU A 236 -5.47 -16.71 15.78
CA LEU A 236 -4.40 -16.15 16.60
C LEU A 236 -3.44 -17.21 17.14
N GLU A 237 -3.95 -18.41 17.44
CA GLU A 237 -3.12 -19.56 17.84
C GLU A 237 -2.29 -20.09 16.66
N ALA A 238 -2.84 -20.05 15.43
CA ALA A 238 -2.16 -20.54 14.24
C ALA A 238 -1.15 -19.54 13.64
N VAL A 239 -1.37 -18.23 13.79
CA VAL A 239 -0.60 -17.19 13.07
C VAL A 239 0.08 -16.23 14.03
N THR A 240 1.36 -16.48 14.30
CA THR A 240 2.19 -15.64 15.19
C THR A 240 2.39 -14.22 14.65
N GLY A 241 2.52 -14.09 13.33
CA GLY A 241 2.88 -12.82 12.67
C GLY A 241 4.37 -12.50 12.72
N GLU A 242 5.20 -13.47 13.10
CA GLU A 242 6.65 -13.38 12.97
C GLU A 242 7.05 -13.46 11.48
N ARG A 243 7.92 -12.55 11.05
CA ARG A 243 8.51 -12.62 9.71
C ARG A 243 9.80 -13.41 9.86
N ILE A 244 9.83 -14.62 9.33
CA ILE A 244 11.06 -15.41 9.21
C ILE A 244 12.08 -14.56 8.45
N ALA A 245 13.26 -14.37 9.02
CA ALA A 245 14.30 -13.61 8.36
C ALA A 245 14.69 -14.32 7.06
N ALA A 246 15.04 -13.57 6.01
CA ALA A 246 15.44 -14.16 4.72
C ALA A 246 16.59 -15.18 4.87
N LEU A 247 17.45 -14.99 5.88
CA LEU A 247 18.53 -15.93 6.21
C LEU A 247 18.00 -17.24 6.82
N GLU A 248 17.07 -17.16 7.77
CA GLU A 248 16.46 -18.32 8.42
C GLU A 248 15.65 -19.17 7.43
N ALA A 249 14.99 -18.53 6.44
CA ALA A 249 14.29 -19.24 5.37
C ALA A 249 15.25 -20.02 4.46
N VAL A 250 16.43 -19.45 4.16
CA VAL A 250 17.48 -20.11 3.37
C VAL A 250 18.13 -21.26 4.16
N GLU A 251 18.32 -21.08 5.47
CA GLU A 251 18.86 -22.13 6.35
C GLU A 251 17.88 -23.29 6.54
N ALA A 252 16.58 -23.01 6.68
CA ALA A 252 15.53 -24.03 6.75
C ALA A 252 15.44 -24.85 5.44
N GLY A 253 15.53 -24.20 4.28
CA GLY A 253 15.59 -24.89 2.98
C GLY A 253 16.82 -25.80 2.85
N ARG A 254 17.99 -25.32 3.30
CA ARG A 254 19.23 -26.12 3.31
C ARG A 254 19.19 -27.30 4.29
N ALA A 255 18.43 -27.20 5.37
CA ALA A 255 18.24 -28.28 6.33
C ALA A 255 17.31 -29.38 5.78
N GLN A 256 16.29 -29.01 5.01
CA GLN A 256 15.39 -29.95 4.33
C GLN A 256 16.10 -30.74 3.21
N ASP A 257 16.97 -30.09 2.42
CA ASP A 257 17.75 -30.76 1.38
C ASP A 257 18.74 -31.82 1.93
N ARG A 258 19.17 -31.68 3.20
CA ARG A 258 20.09 -32.63 3.84
C ARG A 258 19.41 -33.89 4.38
N GLN A 259 18.10 -33.88 4.58
CA GLN A 259 17.35 -35.03 5.10
C GLN A 259 16.78 -35.95 3.99
N GLY A 260 17.01 -35.62 2.71
CA GLY A 260 16.40 -36.28 1.56
C GLY A 260 17.21 -37.39 0.86
N THR A 261 18.36 -37.83 1.38
CA THR A 261 19.16 -38.90 0.73
C THR A 261 19.20 -40.18 1.58
N PRO A 262 18.41 -41.23 1.27
CA PRO A 262 18.60 -42.54 1.87
C PRO A 262 19.81 -43.23 1.24
N ASP A 263 20.75 -43.62 2.08
CA ASP A 263 21.86 -44.53 1.78
C ASP A 263 21.30 -45.95 1.63
N ILE A 264 21.21 -46.47 0.40
CA ILE A 264 20.77 -47.85 0.15
C ILE A 264 22.00 -48.75 0.00
N GLY A 265 22.53 -49.20 1.14
CA GLY A 265 23.51 -50.27 1.22
C GLY A 265 22.86 -51.65 1.13
N ARG A 266 23.29 -52.41 0.10
CA ARG A 266 23.48 -53.88 0.00
C ARG A 266 22.71 -54.79 0.98
N ASP A 267 21.79 -55.63 0.46
CA ASP A 267 21.99 -57.09 0.40
C ASP A 267 20.78 -57.87 -0.17
N ALA A 268 21.11 -59.04 -0.72
CA ALA A 268 20.32 -60.24 -1.02
C ALA A 268 19.81 -60.50 -2.45
N HIS A 269 20.11 -61.73 -2.87
CA HIS A 269 20.15 -62.35 -4.18
C HIS A 269 19.00 -63.37 -4.36
N LEU A 270 18.60 -63.57 -5.63
CA LEU A 270 18.21 -64.83 -6.32
C LEU A 270 16.79 -65.46 -6.24
N ALA A 271 16.39 -65.93 -7.45
CA ALA A 271 15.31 -66.86 -7.87
C ALA A 271 13.93 -66.21 -8.16
N ASP A 272 13.33 -66.25 -9.37
CA ASP A 272 13.30 -67.29 -10.42
C ASP A 272 13.25 -66.73 -11.87
N ILE A 273 13.83 -67.47 -12.81
CA ILE A 273 13.70 -67.36 -14.29
C ILE A 273 13.20 -68.75 -14.75
N ALA A 274 12.14 -68.96 -15.55
CA ALA A 274 11.99 -68.81 -17.03
C ALA A 274 10.65 -69.50 -17.45
N PRO A 275 10.22 -69.60 -18.73
CA PRO A 275 10.83 -69.11 -19.98
C PRO A 275 9.85 -68.42 -20.99
N ILE A 276 10.44 -67.84 -22.04
CA ILE A 276 9.80 -67.28 -23.24
C ILE A 276 9.72 -68.36 -24.34
N PRO A 277 8.63 -68.44 -25.13
CA PRO A 277 8.63 -69.03 -26.47
C PRO A 277 8.38 -68.00 -27.61
N PRO A 278 8.65 -68.36 -28.88
CA PRO A 278 9.49 -67.54 -29.76
C PRO A 278 8.85 -67.07 -31.09
N ASP A 279 9.58 -66.17 -31.76
CA ASP A 279 9.73 -66.02 -33.23
C ASP A 279 8.58 -65.34 -34.02
N LEU A 280 8.76 -64.53 -35.09
CA LEU A 280 9.84 -64.21 -36.05
C LEU A 280 9.67 -62.72 -36.47
N GLN A 281 10.72 -61.88 -36.46
CA GLN A 281 11.56 -61.51 -37.63
C GLN A 281 10.74 -60.90 -38.79
N GLN A 282 11.03 -59.73 -39.37
CA GLN A 282 12.25 -59.03 -39.79
C GLN A 282 11.70 -57.78 -40.56
N SER A 283 12.34 -56.64 -40.84
CA SER A 283 13.74 -56.36 -41.17
C SER A 283 13.94 -54.86 -41.49
N ARG A 284 15.10 -54.34 -41.06
CA ARG A 284 16.09 -53.53 -41.83
C ARG A 284 15.87 -52.02 -42.08
N GLU A 285 16.56 -51.23 -41.24
CA GLU A 285 17.52 -50.11 -41.49
C GLU A 285 18.46 -50.23 -42.74
N PRO A 286 19.44 -49.32 -43.03
CA PRO A 286 19.68 -47.87 -42.75
C PRO A 286 20.38 -47.07 -43.92
N ARG A 287 20.91 -45.85 -43.60
CA ARG A 287 22.09 -45.08 -44.16
C ARG A 287 21.84 -43.88 -45.11
N SER A 288 22.13 -42.64 -44.66
CA SER A 288 23.37 -41.80 -44.85
C SER A 288 23.55 -41.27 -46.28
N GLU A 289 23.67 -39.97 -46.58
CA GLU A 289 24.88 -39.14 -46.41
C GLU A 289 24.61 -37.65 -46.78
N SER A 290 25.62 -36.84 -46.48
CA SER A 290 25.79 -35.39 -46.48
C SER A 290 25.93 -34.69 -47.86
N VAL A 291 25.97 -33.34 -47.83
CA VAL A 291 26.98 -32.45 -48.48
C VAL A 291 26.43 -31.26 -49.33
N ARG A 292 26.97 -30.06 -49.01
CA ARG A 292 27.24 -28.82 -49.82
C ARG A 292 26.16 -27.72 -50.04
N THR A 293 26.39 -26.60 -49.38
CA THR A 293 26.43 -25.21 -49.95
C THR A 293 27.64 -25.06 -50.91
N PRO A 294 27.70 -24.12 -51.91
CA PRO A 294 27.60 -22.67 -51.68
C PRO A 294 27.18 -21.73 -52.85
N LYS A 295 27.16 -20.41 -52.55
CA LYS A 295 27.21 -19.19 -53.41
C LYS A 295 25.95 -18.90 -54.25
N GLY A 296 25.34 -17.71 -54.24
CA GLY A 296 25.91 -16.37 -54.11
C GLY A 296 26.00 -15.74 -55.51
N ILE A 297 24.96 -14.99 -55.93
CA ILE A 297 25.05 -13.97 -56.98
C ILE A 297 24.18 -12.79 -56.56
N ASP A 298 24.87 -11.67 -56.42
CA ASP A 298 24.41 -10.30 -56.31
C ASP A 298 23.98 -9.78 -57.68
N ARG A 299 22.93 -8.95 -57.74
CA ARG A 299 22.74 -7.86 -58.73
C ARG A 299 21.41 -7.15 -58.49
N ASP A 300 21.53 -5.94 -57.93
CA ASP A 300 20.94 -4.68 -58.40
C ASP A 300 19.81 -4.75 -59.43
N LEU A 301 18.73 -4.00 -59.16
CA LEU A 301 18.30 -2.87 -60.01
C LEU A 301 17.27 -2.01 -59.26
N GLY A 302 17.44 -0.70 -59.37
CA GLY A 302 16.77 0.32 -58.57
C GLY A 302 15.29 0.52 -58.85
N LEU A 303 14.59 1.03 -57.82
CA LEU A 303 13.94 2.34 -57.78
C LEU A 303 13.56 2.65 -56.32
#